data_AF-A0A971CYV7-F1
#
_entry.id   AF-A0A971CYV7-F1
#
_cell.length_a   1.000
_cell.length_b   1.000
_cell.length_c   1.000
_cell.angle_alpha   90.00
_cell.angle_beta   90.00
_cell.angle_gamma   90.00
#
_symmetry.space_group_name_H-M   'P 1'
#
loop_
_entity.id
_entity.type
_entity.pdbx_description
1 polymer ?
#
loop_
_entity_poly.entity_id
_entity_poly.type
_entity_poly.pdbx_seq_one_letter_code
_entity_poly.pdbx_strand_id
1 'polypeptide(L)'
;MSAQDNQQFDLAAVFPHKGDPRRPPEWYGRALLYTGIAVYLAWFLFQSWGKVEFVVLDIVISMFIALAMEPLVQTLVRHGWRRGVAAAVSLVVLVLVTIALLVMFGNMFVQQVTGMANGLPDFYEQMSKTIEQQTSWQLPAISDLGNEIVKNIQSSWVTDFAGQAISTTVGFMSFLLNFLTVLLVTYYICAAGPKMRRSMCQWMSQKSQRKFVLVWTVAQDQISSFLFSRTILAVINSVCMSIFMVIMHVPYWLPLAIFCGLVSQFVPTIGTYIGGALPILFAWGSNGLMVALSVLIFIVVYQQIENLIFLPAVSQRTMDLNPAIAFLSVLVLGSVFGALGAFLALPIAASFQVIFKTYTKRYELIDSPLMQDPKPVKKSKVVAGAEAFNEHVIQPVAHHIPRAASGSSARIKVGDQELDELRDQLYTSPTSDDLDSSETIAIPKNVVSSGAKRRQPLSGSGPEIADDTSPDTQPDPHGAEDETEARRSDKKANQPNRDNPRNDWR
;
A
#
# COMPACT_ATOMS: atom_id res chain seq x y z
N MET A 1 39.31 71.28 55.79
CA MET A 1 38.16 71.51 54.88
C MET A 1 38.48 70.89 53.54
N SER A 2 37.43 70.47 52.83
CA SER A 2 37.36 69.82 51.50
C SER A 2 37.91 68.40 51.37
N ALA A 3 36.98 67.46 51.60
CA ALA A 3 36.97 66.14 51.00
C ALA A 3 36.93 66.26 49.47
N GLN A 4 37.83 65.56 48.77
CA GLN A 4 37.65 65.21 47.36
C GLN A 4 37.26 63.75 47.29
N ASP A 5 35.99 63.59 46.90
CA ASP A 5 35.21 62.39 46.72
C ASP A 5 35.83 61.50 45.62
N ASN A 6 36.52 60.44 46.04
CA ASN A 6 36.98 59.40 45.14
C ASN A 6 35.83 58.39 45.00
N GLN A 7 34.86 58.69 44.12
CA GLN A 7 33.84 57.74 43.70
C GLN A 7 34.49 56.59 42.92
N GLN A 8 35.12 55.67 43.66
CA GLN A 8 35.43 54.36 43.11
C GLN A 8 34.09 53.67 42.85
N PHE A 9 33.83 53.33 41.59
CA PHE A 9 32.73 52.44 41.23
C PHE A 9 32.90 51.16 42.04
N ASP A 10 32.10 51.01 43.08
CA ASP A 10 32.14 49.86 43.97
C ASP A 10 31.60 48.64 43.21
N LEU A 11 32.49 47.98 42.47
CA LEU A 11 32.19 46.77 41.72
C LEU A 11 31.72 45.64 42.65
N ALA A 12 32.02 45.72 43.97
CA ALA A 12 31.51 44.79 44.97
C ALA A 12 30.02 45.00 45.28
N ALA A 13 29.47 46.20 45.04
CA ALA A 13 28.02 46.44 45.08
C ALA A 13 27.29 45.81 43.88
N VAL A 14 27.98 45.62 42.74
CA VAL A 14 27.41 45.06 41.51
C VAL A 14 27.54 43.53 41.44
N PHE A 15 28.63 42.97 41.98
CA PHE A 15 28.87 41.51 42.00
C PHE A 15 29.26 41.02 43.41
N PRO A 16 28.27 40.61 44.24
CA PRO A 16 28.51 40.20 45.61
C PRO A 16 29.45 38.97 45.72
N HIS A 17 30.40 39.04 46.66
CA HIS A 17 31.37 37.99 46.93
C HIS A 17 30.72 36.69 47.47
N LYS A 18 31.43 35.54 47.39
CA LYS A 18 30.93 34.26 47.93
C LYS A 18 30.65 34.40 49.44
N GLY A 19 29.38 34.24 49.85
CA GLY A 19 28.93 34.33 51.24
C GLY A 19 28.04 35.54 51.57
N ASP A 20 27.81 36.46 50.62
CA ASP A 20 26.90 37.60 50.81
C ASP A 20 25.42 37.16 50.66
N PRO A 21 24.53 37.50 51.61
CA PRO A 21 23.08 37.21 51.53
C PRO A 21 22.37 37.84 50.32
N ARG A 22 22.99 38.81 49.63
CA ARG A 22 22.47 39.44 48.41
C ARG A 22 22.69 38.62 47.14
N ARG A 23 23.58 37.60 47.18
CA ARG A 23 23.84 36.75 46.01
C ARG A 23 22.70 35.75 45.83
N PRO A 24 22.07 35.65 44.65
CA PRO A 24 21.07 34.62 44.41
C PRO A 24 21.69 33.23 44.59
N PRO A 25 20.90 32.23 45.01
CA PRO A 25 21.39 30.88 45.24
C PRO A 25 22.15 30.32 44.04
N GLU A 26 23.16 29.46 44.25
CA GLU A 26 23.98 28.93 43.14
C GLU A 26 23.17 28.11 42.11
N TRP A 27 22.01 27.58 42.51
CA TRP A 27 21.07 26.91 41.61
C TRP A 27 20.31 27.88 40.70
N TYR A 28 20.20 29.17 41.05
CA TYR A 28 19.45 30.17 40.30
C TYR A 28 20.07 30.43 38.93
N GLY A 29 21.40 30.55 38.84
CA GLY A 29 22.09 30.73 37.56
C GLY A 29 21.97 29.51 36.63
N ARG A 30 22.03 28.30 37.19
CA ARG A 30 21.82 27.05 36.43
C ARG A 30 20.36 26.92 35.99
N ALA A 31 19.42 27.25 36.86
CA ALA A 31 18.00 27.25 36.55
C ALA A 31 17.69 28.25 35.43
N LEU A 32 18.20 29.48 35.50
CA LEU A 32 17.99 30.50 34.47
C LEU A 32 18.58 30.08 33.12
N LEU A 33 19.74 29.43 33.12
CA LEU A 33 20.35 28.86 31.91
C LEU A 33 19.50 27.72 31.32
N TYR A 34 19.03 26.78 32.15
CA TYR A 34 18.13 25.71 31.69
C TYR A 34 16.79 26.24 31.18
N THR A 35 16.22 27.25 31.84
CA THR A 35 15.00 27.92 31.39
C THR A 35 15.25 28.64 30.07
N GLY A 36 16.38 29.33 29.90
CA GLY A 36 16.76 29.97 28.63
C GLY A 36 16.91 28.97 27.48
N ILE A 37 17.58 27.84 27.73
CA ILE A 37 17.69 26.74 26.75
C ILE A 37 16.31 26.15 26.43
N ALA A 38 15.47 25.92 27.43
CA ALA A 38 14.12 25.38 27.24
C ALA A 38 13.23 26.33 26.45
N VAL A 39 13.29 27.64 26.72
CA VAL A 39 12.55 28.67 25.97
C VAL A 39 13.07 28.78 24.54
N TYR A 40 14.40 28.75 24.34
CA TYR A 40 14.97 28.77 22.99
C TYR A 40 14.60 27.51 22.20
N LEU A 41 14.68 26.32 22.81
CA LEU A 41 14.23 25.07 22.19
C LEU A 41 12.73 25.10 21.89
N ALA A 42 11.89 25.57 22.81
CA ALA A 42 10.46 25.69 22.59
C ALA A 42 10.13 26.67 21.45
N TRP A 43 10.80 27.83 21.43
CA TRP A 43 10.66 28.81 20.36
C TRP A 43 11.16 28.26 19.01
N PHE A 44 12.31 27.60 19.00
CA PHE A 44 12.88 26.96 17.81
C PHE A 44 11.98 25.84 17.28
N LEU A 45 11.47 24.97 18.16
CA LEU A 45 10.53 23.91 17.81
C LEU A 45 9.21 24.49 17.29
N PHE A 46 8.68 25.54 17.92
CA PHE A 46 7.45 26.21 17.50
C PHE A 46 7.60 26.86 16.12
N GLN A 47 8.70 27.60 15.91
CA GLN A 47 9.00 28.23 14.61
C GLN A 47 9.31 27.20 13.52
N SER A 48 9.90 26.06 13.90
CA SER A 48 10.23 24.97 12.96
C SER A 48 9.04 24.09 12.65
N TRP A 49 8.00 24.07 13.50
CA TRP A 49 6.81 23.23 13.32
C TRP A 49 6.17 23.42 11.94
N GLY A 50 6.04 24.66 11.47
CA GLY A 50 5.52 24.96 10.13
C GLY A 50 6.43 24.52 8.98
N LYS A 51 7.74 24.31 9.22
CA LYS A 51 8.67 23.73 8.24
C LYS A 51 8.74 22.21 8.32
N VAL A 52 8.51 21.64 9.51
CA VAL A 52 8.46 20.20 9.74
C VAL A 52 7.22 19.60 9.08
N GLU A 53 6.11 20.33 9.00
CA GLU A 53 4.90 19.89 8.28
C GLU A 53 5.22 19.46 6.84
N PHE A 54 6.02 20.23 6.10
CA PHE A 54 6.43 19.87 4.74
C PHE A 54 7.26 18.58 4.70
N VAL A 55 8.19 18.40 5.63
CA VAL A 55 9.01 17.18 5.70
C VAL A 55 8.17 15.96 6.06
N VAL A 56 7.21 16.11 6.98
CA VAL A 56 6.28 15.05 7.34
C VAL A 56 5.42 14.66 6.15
N LEU A 57 4.91 15.65 5.41
CA LEU A 57 4.12 15.42 4.20
C LEU A 57 4.94 14.70 3.13
N ASP A 58 6.21 15.08 2.91
CA ASP A 58 7.12 14.40 1.99
C ASP A 58 7.39 12.94 2.38
N ILE A 59 7.55 12.65 3.67
CA ILE A 59 7.70 11.29 4.19
C ILE A 59 6.42 10.48 3.95
N VAL A 60 5.26 11.10 4.20
CA VAL A 60 3.95 10.47 3.98
C VAL A 60 3.75 10.15 2.50
N ILE A 61 4.01 11.10 1.59
CA ILE A 61 3.99 10.86 0.14
C ILE A 61 4.95 9.74 -0.24
N SER A 62 6.18 9.77 0.26
CA SER A 62 7.18 8.74 -0.02
C SER A 62 6.74 7.36 0.45
N MET A 63 6.07 7.29 1.59
CA MET A 63 5.49 6.05 2.12
C MET A 63 4.36 5.54 1.23
N PHE A 64 3.53 6.42 0.66
CA PHE A 64 2.51 6.04 -0.32
C PHE A 64 3.09 5.47 -1.59
N ILE A 65 4.09 6.17 -2.15
CA ILE A 65 4.77 5.69 -3.35
C ILE A 65 5.43 4.34 -3.04
N ALA A 66 6.07 4.18 -1.88
CA ALA A 66 6.69 2.92 -1.48
C ALA A 66 5.67 1.77 -1.39
N LEU A 67 4.49 2.03 -0.81
CA LEU A 67 3.41 1.03 -0.73
C LEU A 67 2.83 0.71 -2.11
N ALA A 68 2.61 1.70 -2.97
CA ALA A 68 2.12 1.48 -4.34
C ALA A 68 3.12 0.69 -5.21
N MET A 69 4.42 0.87 -4.97
CA MET A 69 5.50 0.17 -5.68
C MET A 69 5.79 -1.23 -5.11
N GLU A 70 5.35 -1.55 -3.89
CA GLU A 70 5.63 -2.83 -3.24
C GLU A 70 5.24 -4.05 -4.09
N PRO A 71 4.09 -4.12 -4.80
CA PRO A 71 3.73 -5.28 -5.62
C PRO A 71 4.69 -5.49 -6.80
N LEU A 72 5.18 -4.40 -7.39
CA LEU A 72 6.22 -4.44 -8.44
C LEU A 72 7.53 -4.97 -7.85
N VAL A 73 7.95 -4.43 -6.71
CA VAL A 73 9.19 -4.85 -6.04
C VAL A 73 9.12 -6.31 -5.60
N GLN A 74 8.01 -6.76 -5.01
CA GLN A 74 7.80 -8.15 -4.65
C GLN A 74 7.85 -9.08 -5.86
N THR A 75 7.32 -8.66 -7.01
CA THR A 75 7.39 -9.44 -8.25
C THR A 75 8.84 -9.64 -8.68
N LEU A 76 9.68 -8.60 -8.64
CA LEU A 76 11.11 -8.72 -8.95
C LEU A 76 11.87 -9.57 -7.92
N VAL A 77 11.55 -9.43 -6.63
CA VAL A 77 12.16 -10.23 -5.55
C VAL A 77 11.82 -11.71 -5.73
N ARG A 78 10.59 -12.05 -6.13
CA ARG A 78 10.18 -13.43 -6.44
C ARG A 78 10.93 -14.01 -7.63
N HIS A 79 11.38 -13.18 -8.57
CA HIS A 79 12.27 -13.60 -9.67
C HIS A 79 13.75 -13.74 -9.25
N GLY A 80 14.06 -13.62 -7.95
CA GLY A 80 15.40 -13.86 -7.40
C GLY A 80 16.25 -12.61 -7.20
N TRP A 81 15.72 -11.40 -7.41
CA TRP A 81 16.47 -10.16 -7.21
C TRP A 81 16.61 -9.82 -5.71
N ARG A 82 17.76 -9.28 -5.31
CA ARG A 82 17.94 -8.72 -3.96
C ARG A 82 16.96 -7.55 -3.79
N ARG A 83 16.28 -7.47 -2.64
CA ARG A 83 15.23 -6.45 -2.39
C ARG A 83 15.66 -5.01 -2.66
N GLY A 84 16.90 -4.65 -2.30
CA GLY A 84 17.43 -3.31 -2.60
C GLY A 84 17.58 -3.02 -4.10
N VAL A 85 17.95 -4.01 -4.90
CA VAL A 85 18.06 -3.86 -6.37
C VAL A 85 16.67 -3.83 -7.01
N ALA A 86 15.77 -4.71 -6.55
CA ALA A 86 14.37 -4.71 -7.00
C ALA A 86 13.71 -3.35 -6.76
N ALA A 87 13.86 -2.77 -5.56
CA ALA A 87 13.34 -1.44 -5.24
C ALA A 87 13.94 -0.33 -6.12
N ALA A 88 15.26 -0.33 -6.34
CA ALA A 88 15.92 0.64 -7.20
C ALA A 88 15.40 0.57 -8.64
N VAL A 89 15.31 -0.64 -9.20
CA VAL A 89 14.87 -0.86 -10.59
C VAL A 89 13.42 -0.45 -10.75
N SER A 90 12.53 -0.83 -9.84
CA SER A 90 11.12 -0.45 -9.91
C SER A 90 10.96 1.07 -9.85
N LEU A 91 11.73 1.78 -8.99
CA LEU A 91 11.71 3.25 -8.95
C LEU A 91 12.29 3.89 -10.20
N VAL A 92 13.41 3.37 -10.73
CA VAL A 92 13.99 3.87 -11.97
C VAL A 92 13.01 3.70 -13.13
N VAL A 93 12.33 2.56 -13.24
CA VAL A 93 11.30 2.34 -14.26
C VAL A 93 10.16 3.35 -14.10
N LEU A 94 9.66 3.58 -12.87
CA LEU A 94 8.63 4.58 -12.62
C LEU A 94 9.08 5.97 -13.10
N VAL A 95 10.28 6.40 -12.70
CA VAL A 95 10.84 7.71 -13.06
C VAL A 95 11.02 7.84 -14.58
N LEU A 96 11.52 6.79 -15.24
CA LEU A 96 11.69 6.78 -16.70
C LEU A 96 10.34 6.90 -17.41
N VAL A 97 9.30 6.18 -16.94
CA VAL A 97 7.95 6.28 -17.50
C VAL A 97 7.39 7.69 -17.29
N THR A 98 7.53 8.27 -16.10
CA THR A 98 7.07 9.64 -15.81
C THR A 98 7.81 10.67 -16.68
N ILE A 99 9.13 10.59 -16.80
CA ILE A 99 9.92 11.50 -17.65
C ILE A 99 9.52 11.33 -19.12
N ALA A 100 9.35 10.10 -19.61
CA ALA A 100 8.92 9.84 -20.98
C ALA A 100 7.55 10.47 -21.28
N LEU A 101 6.58 10.34 -20.35
CA LEU A 101 5.28 11.00 -20.48
C LEU A 101 5.38 12.53 -20.43
N LEU A 102 6.22 13.09 -19.56
CA LEU A 102 6.43 14.54 -19.48
C LEU A 102 7.12 15.10 -20.73
N VAL A 103 8.07 14.37 -21.32
CA VAL A 103 8.72 14.78 -22.57
C VAL A 103 7.72 14.70 -23.74
N MET A 104 6.92 13.63 -23.80
CA MET A 104 5.99 13.41 -24.91
C MET A 104 4.76 14.32 -24.85
N PHE A 105 4.21 14.55 -23.66
CA PHE A 105 2.94 15.24 -23.47
C PHE A 105 3.02 16.49 -22.59
N GLY A 106 4.13 16.75 -21.89
CA GLY A 106 4.19 17.81 -20.87
C GLY A 106 3.92 19.20 -21.43
N ASN A 107 4.52 19.56 -22.57
CA ASN A 107 4.24 20.85 -23.22
C ASN A 107 2.76 20.95 -23.62
N MET A 108 2.21 19.90 -24.23
CA MET A 108 0.80 19.87 -24.63
C MET A 108 -0.14 19.93 -23.42
N PHE A 109 0.20 19.25 -22.32
CA PHE A 109 -0.55 19.30 -21.07
C PHE A 109 -0.60 20.72 -20.52
N VAL A 110 0.56 21.39 -20.41
CA VAL A 110 0.63 22.77 -19.92
C VAL A 110 -0.16 23.72 -20.82
N GLN A 111 -0.05 23.58 -22.14
CA GLN A 111 -0.82 24.38 -23.10
C GLN A 111 -2.32 24.15 -22.96
N GLN A 112 -2.76 22.89 -22.81
CA GLN A 112 -4.17 22.56 -22.65
C GLN A 112 -4.73 23.04 -21.30
N VAL A 113 -3.98 22.92 -20.20
CA VAL A 113 -4.39 23.45 -18.89
C VAL A 113 -4.47 24.98 -18.93
N THR A 114 -3.48 25.65 -19.54
CA THR A 114 -3.48 27.11 -19.69
C THR A 114 -4.62 27.58 -20.57
N GLY A 115 -4.87 26.89 -21.69
CA GLY A 115 -6.01 27.16 -22.57
C GLY A 115 -7.35 26.96 -21.86
N MET A 116 -7.48 25.89 -21.06
CA MET A 116 -8.66 25.63 -20.26
C MET A 116 -8.91 26.74 -19.23
N ALA A 117 -7.86 27.21 -18.53
CA ALA A 117 -7.96 28.29 -17.56
C ALA A 117 -8.31 29.64 -18.22
N ASN A 118 -7.68 29.96 -19.35
CA ASN A 118 -7.93 31.21 -20.08
C ASN A 118 -9.28 31.21 -20.80
N GLY A 119 -9.80 30.04 -21.21
CA GLY A 119 -11.12 29.90 -21.85
C GLY A 119 -12.27 29.74 -20.87
N LEU A 120 -12.00 29.60 -19.57
CA LEU A 120 -13.01 29.45 -18.52
C LEU A 120 -13.95 30.65 -18.41
N PRO A 121 -13.47 31.92 -18.53
CA PRO A 121 -14.34 33.09 -18.55
C PRO A 121 -15.36 33.06 -19.69
N ASP A 122 -14.88 32.83 -20.92
CA ASP A 122 -15.72 32.78 -22.12
C ASP A 122 -16.74 31.63 -22.05
N PHE A 123 -16.32 30.48 -21.52
CA PHE A 123 -17.18 29.32 -21.32
C PHE A 123 -18.35 29.61 -20.38
N TYR A 124 -18.09 30.27 -19.25
CA TYR A 124 -19.15 30.59 -18.30
C TYR A 124 -20.05 31.71 -18.82
N GLU A 125 -19.55 32.68 -19.58
CA GLU A 125 -20.42 33.68 -20.23
C GLU A 125 -21.37 33.03 -21.24
N GLN A 126 -20.91 32.02 -21.97
CA GLN A 126 -21.76 31.25 -22.88
C GLN A 126 -22.79 30.40 -22.13
N MET A 127 -22.39 29.76 -21.03
CA MET A 127 -23.32 29.03 -20.17
C MET A 127 -24.37 29.95 -19.54
N SER A 128 -23.96 31.10 -19.00
CA SER A 128 -24.88 32.04 -18.36
C SER A 128 -25.91 32.56 -19.35
N LYS A 129 -25.49 32.91 -20.58
CA LYS A 129 -26.41 33.29 -21.67
C LYS A 129 -27.37 32.17 -22.04
N THR A 130 -26.89 30.93 -22.12
CA THR A 130 -27.73 29.76 -22.47
C THR A 130 -28.75 29.47 -21.37
N ILE A 131 -28.35 29.59 -20.10
CA ILE A 131 -29.24 29.38 -18.95
C ILE A 131 -30.26 30.51 -18.85
N GLU A 132 -29.85 31.78 -19.04
CA GLU A 132 -30.75 32.94 -19.03
C GLU A 132 -31.78 32.89 -20.17
N GLN A 133 -31.41 32.31 -21.32
CA GLN A 133 -32.32 32.10 -22.44
C GLN A 133 -33.34 30.97 -22.20
N GLN A 134 -33.00 29.96 -21.39
CA GLN A 134 -33.86 28.80 -21.15
C GLN A 134 -34.57 28.82 -19.79
N THR A 135 -34.09 29.62 -18.84
CA THR A 135 -34.59 29.73 -17.47
C THR A 135 -34.58 31.20 -17.08
N SER A 136 -35.62 31.69 -16.40
CA SER A 136 -35.66 33.06 -15.85
C SER A 136 -34.72 33.26 -14.63
N TRP A 137 -33.65 32.46 -14.52
CA TRP A 137 -32.68 32.51 -13.44
C TRP A 137 -31.41 33.20 -13.94
N GLN A 138 -31.10 34.35 -13.34
CA GLN A 138 -29.84 35.05 -13.58
C GLN A 138 -28.75 34.43 -12.71
N LEU A 139 -27.73 33.84 -13.35
CA LEU A 139 -26.52 33.43 -12.66
C LEU A 139 -25.73 34.67 -12.20
N PRO A 140 -25.01 34.60 -11.07
CA PRO A 140 -24.11 35.67 -10.63
C PRO A 140 -23.10 36.07 -11.72
N ALA A 141 -22.69 37.33 -11.77
CA ALA A 141 -21.69 37.78 -12.74
C ALA A 141 -20.34 37.11 -12.48
N ILE A 142 -19.64 36.75 -13.56
CA ILE A 142 -18.37 36.02 -13.51
C ILE A 142 -17.22 36.81 -12.89
N SER A 143 -17.36 38.13 -12.77
CA SER A 143 -16.28 39.06 -12.42
C SER A 143 -15.64 38.76 -11.06
N ASP A 144 -16.40 38.17 -10.13
CA ASP A 144 -15.91 37.81 -8.79
C ASP A 144 -15.31 36.40 -8.72
N LEU A 145 -15.69 35.48 -9.62
CA LEU A 145 -15.22 34.08 -9.61
C LEU A 145 -14.11 33.84 -10.64
N GLY A 146 -14.27 34.34 -11.85
CA GLY A 146 -13.34 34.13 -12.96
C GLY A 146 -11.97 34.74 -12.69
N ASN A 147 -11.91 35.96 -12.16
CA ASN A 147 -10.66 36.61 -11.82
C ASN A 147 -9.97 35.93 -10.62
N GLU A 148 -10.70 35.48 -9.60
CA GLU A 148 -10.14 34.78 -8.44
C GLU A 148 -9.61 33.39 -8.83
N ILE A 149 -10.34 32.66 -9.68
CA ILE A 149 -9.96 31.32 -10.19
C ILE A 149 -8.76 31.43 -11.14
N VAL A 150 -8.80 32.35 -12.11
CA VAL A 150 -7.69 32.56 -13.06
C VAL A 150 -6.46 33.06 -12.31
N LYS A 151 -6.60 34.01 -11.37
CA LYS A 151 -5.49 34.50 -10.55
C LYS A 151 -4.89 33.37 -9.71
N ASN A 152 -5.69 32.55 -9.02
CA ASN A 152 -5.17 31.42 -8.22
C ASN A 152 -4.52 30.32 -9.08
N ILE A 153 -5.08 30.01 -10.26
CA ILE A 153 -4.49 29.03 -11.20
C ILE A 153 -3.18 29.57 -11.79
N GLN A 154 -3.16 30.84 -12.19
CA GLN A 154 -1.98 31.54 -12.71
C GLN A 154 -0.99 31.99 -11.63
N SER A 155 -1.27 31.88 -10.33
CA SER A 155 -0.33 32.29 -9.27
C SER A 155 0.14 31.18 -8.35
N SER A 156 -0.53 30.02 -8.28
CA SER A 156 -0.20 28.99 -7.28
C SER A 156 0.38 27.69 -7.82
N TRP A 157 0.25 27.39 -9.12
CA TRP A 157 0.74 26.09 -9.63
C TRP A 157 1.16 26.06 -11.10
N VAL A 158 0.57 26.84 -12.00
CA VAL A 158 0.94 26.76 -13.44
C VAL A 158 2.15 27.64 -13.77
N THR A 159 2.18 28.88 -13.30
CA THR A 159 3.27 29.85 -13.55
C THR A 159 4.51 29.58 -12.69
N ASP A 160 4.33 29.14 -11.45
CA ASP A 160 5.45 28.78 -10.58
C ASP A 160 6.15 27.50 -11.06
N PHE A 161 5.39 26.51 -11.55
CA PHE A 161 5.93 25.23 -11.99
C PHE A 161 6.44 25.24 -13.44
N ALA A 162 5.82 26.02 -14.35
CA ALA A 162 6.24 26.11 -15.75
C ALA A 162 7.11 27.35 -16.07
N GLY A 163 6.86 28.47 -15.38
CA GLY A 163 7.55 29.75 -15.61
C GLY A 163 8.78 29.90 -14.72
N GLN A 164 8.62 29.95 -13.40
CA GLN A 164 9.71 30.27 -12.47
C GLN A 164 10.60 29.08 -12.07
N ALA A 165 10.07 27.86 -11.93
CA ALA A 165 10.86 26.68 -11.60
C ALA A 165 11.82 26.28 -12.72
N ILE A 166 11.47 26.52 -13.99
CA ILE A 166 12.32 26.23 -15.15
C ILE A 166 13.20 27.45 -15.51
N SER A 167 12.71 28.69 -15.35
CA SER A 167 13.50 29.89 -15.70
C SER A 167 14.53 30.30 -14.64
N THR A 168 14.37 29.87 -13.39
CA THR A 168 15.27 30.22 -12.28
C THR A 168 16.09 29.01 -11.88
N THR A 169 17.42 29.07 -12.02
CA THR A 169 18.34 28.00 -11.62
C THR A 169 18.12 27.52 -10.18
N VAL A 170 17.75 28.44 -9.27
CA VAL A 170 17.47 28.15 -7.85
C VAL A 170 16.17 27.35 -7.67
N GLY A 171 15.13 27.64 -8.46
CA GLY A 171 13.85 26.93 -8.42
C GLY A 171 13.98 25.50 -8.93
N PHE A 172 14.65 25.32 -10.06
CA PHE A 172 14.93 24.01 -10.63
C PHE A 172 15.74 23.14 -9.67
N MET A 173 16.78 23.72 -9.05
CA MET A 173 17.62 23.00 -8.09
C MET A 173 16.83 22.59 -6.84
N SER A 174 15.96 23.46 -6.33
CA SER A 174 15.10 23.15 -5.18
C SER A 174 14.10 22.03 -5.50
N PHE A 175 13.48 22.07 -6.67
CA PHE A 175 12.61 20.99 -7.16
C PHE A 175 13.37 19.67 -7.29
N LEU A 176 14.55 19.68 -7.91
CA LEU A 176 15.38 18.49 -8.08
C LEU A 176 15.80 17.89 -6.73
N LEU A 177 16.18 18.73 -5.77
CA LEU A 177 16.53 18.29 -4.41
C LEU A 177 15.33 17.69 -3.67
N ASN A 178 14.16 18.32 -3.75
CA ASN A 178 12.94 17.80 -3.12
C ASN A 178 12.52 16.47 -3.78
N PHE A 179 12.48 16.42 -5.11
CA PHE A 179 12.19 15.21 -5.88
C PHE A 179 13.17 14.07 -5.54
N LEU A 180 14.47 14.36 -5.50
CA LEU A 180 15.50 13.39 -5.11
C LEU A 180 15.31 12.91 -3.67
N THR A 181 14.91 13.81 -2.76
CA THR A 181 14.64 13.46 -1.36
C THR A 181 13.47 12.49 -1.26
N VAL A 182 12.33 12.78 -1.91
CA VAL A 182 11.17 11.90 -1.96
C VAL A 182 11.52 10.54 -2.56
N LEU A 183 12.28 10.53 -3.66
CA LEU A 183 12.73 9.30 -4.32
C LEU A 183 13.64 8.48 -3.39
N LEU A 184 14.60 9.11 -2.73
CA LEU A 184 15.53 8.47 -1.81
C LEU A 184 14.81 7.89 -0.58
N VAL A 185 13.89 8.65 0.02
CA VAL A 185 13.07 8.19 1.15
C VAL A 185 12.20 7.01 0.73
N THR A 186 11.55 7.10 -0.43
CA THR A 186 10.75 6.00 -1.01
C THR A 186 11.62 4.74 -1.21
N TYR A 187 12.81 4.92 -1.77
CA TYR A 187 13.78 3.84 -1.95
C TYR A 187 14.15 3.17 -0.63
N TYR A 188 14.51 3.96 0.38
CA TYR A 188 14.89 3.43 1.69
C TYR A 188 13.72 2.71 2.37
N ILE A 189 12.51 3.25 2.33
CA ILE A 189 11.32 2.59 2.90
C ILE A 189 11.09 1.24 2.21
N CYS A 190 11.13 1.20 0.88
CA CYS A 190 10.86 -0.01 0.12
C CYS A 190 11.97 -1.06 0.29
N ALA A 191 13.25 -0.64 0.28
CA ALA A 191 14.39 -1.53 0.46
C ALA A 191 14.53 -2.03 1.91
N ALA A 192 14.27 -1.19 2.90
CA ALA A 192 14.45 -1.49 4.32
C ALA A 192 13.21 -2.13 4.98
N GLY A 193 12.09 -2.28 4.28
CA GLY A 193 10.84 -2.86 4.81
C GLY A 193 11.01 -4.07 5.76
N PRO A 194 11.76 -5.13 5.40
CA PRO A 194 11.95 -6.30 6.26
C PRO A 194 12.77 -5.99 7.51
N LYS A 195 13.76 -5.08 7.40
CA LYS A 195 14.58 -4.66 8.53
C LYS A 195 13.74 -3.84 9.50
N MET A 196 12.93 -2.91 8.99
CA MET A 196 12.01 -2.09 9.79
C MET A 196 11.00 -2.97 10.54
N ARG A 197 10.40 -3.95 9.85
CA ARG A 197 9.51 -4.94 10.48
C ARG A 197 10.20 -5.72 11.60
N ARG A 198 11.45 -6.15 11.40
CA ARG A 198 12.24 -6.86 12.42
C ARG A 198 12.56 -5.98 13.62
N SER A 199 12.96 -4.73 13.41
CA SER A 199 13.25 -3.77 14.48
C SER A 199 12.01 -3.51 15.34
N MET A 200 10.82 -3.36 14.74
CA MET A 200 9.57 -3.20 15.49
C MET A 200 9.21 -4.44 16.31
N CYS A 201 9.48 -5.64 15.81
CA CYS A 201 9.24 -6.89 16.54
C CYS A 201 10.10 -7.03 17.80
N GLN A 202 11.28 -6.38 17.86
CA GLN A 202 12.19 -6.46 19.01
C GLN A 202 11.60 -5.82 20.28
N TRP A 203 10.61 -4.94 20.14
CA TRP A 203 9.95 -4.28 21.27
C TRP A 203 8.72 -5.05 21.77
N MET A 204 8.43 -6.22 21.20
CA MET A 204 7.24 -7.00 21.48
C MET A 204 7.58 -8.38 22.03
N SER A 205 6.70 -8.93 22.88
CA SER A 205 6.81 -10.31 23.38
C SER A 205 6.60 -11.34 22.27
N GLN A 206 7.18 -12.54 22.43
CA GLN A 206 7.18 -13.60 21.42
C GLN A 206 5.78 -13.98 20.89
N LYS A 207 4.77 -14.01 21.76
CA LYS A 207 3.38 -14.32 21.39
C LYS A 207 2.75 -13.19 20.55
N SER A 208 3.10 -11.93 20.84
CA SER A 208 2.62 -10.77 20.09
C SER A 208 3.32 -10.57 18.75
N GLN A 209 4.59 -10.99 18.62
CA GLN A 209 5.35 -10.88 17.36
C GLN A 209 4.67 -11.58 16.19
N ARG A 210 4.15 -12.80 16.39
CA ARG A 210 3.44 -13.54 15.33
C ARG A 210 2.19 -12.80 14.86
N LYS A 211 1.37 -12.30 15.80
CA LYS A 211 0.17 -11.51 15.49
C LYS A 211 0.52 -10.21 14.77
N PHE A 212 1.56 -9.51 15.23
CA PHE A 212 2.04 -8.27 14.62
C PHE A 212 2.53 -8.49 13.19
N VAL A 213 3.34 -9.52 12.94
CA VAL A 213 3.84 -9.81 11.58
C VAL A 213 2.71 -10.19 10.64
N LEU A 214 1.71 -10.94 11.11
CA LEU A 214 0.52 -11.26 10.34
C LEU A 214 -0.26 -10.00 9.97
N VAL A 215 -0.61 -9.18 10.98
CA VAL A 215 -1.33 -7.91 10.79
C VAL A 215 -0.56 -6.99 9.85
N TRP A 216 0.75 -6.81 10.06
CA TRP A 216 1.60 -5.98 9.23
C TRP A 216 1.56 -6.43 7.77
N THR A 217 1.74 -7.73 7.53
CA THR A 217 1.80 -8.28 6.17
C THR A 217 0.45 -8.14 5.48
N VAL A 218 -0.64 -8.46 6.16
CA VAL A 218 -1.99 -8.35 5.61
C VAL A 218 -2.36 -6.89 5.33
N ALA A 219 -2.08 -5.96 6.25
CA ALA A 219 -2.34 -4.53 6.06
C ALA A 219 -1.51 -3.96 4.90
N GLN A 220 -0.22 -4.30 4.85
CA GLN A 220 0.67 -3.87 3.78
C GLN A 220 0.20 -4.40 2.41
N ASP A 221 -0.17 -5.68 2.32
CA ASP A 221 -0.65 -6.28 1.07
C ASP A 221 -1.99 -5.69 0.63
N GLN A 222 -2.91 -5.39 1.56
CA GLN A 222 -4.19 -4.74 1.24
C GLN A 222 -3.99 -3.31 0.73
N ILE A 223 -3.19 -2.49 1.42
CA ILE A 223 -2.93 -1.11 1.00
C ILE A 223 -2.20 -1.09 -0.34
N SER A 224 -1.13 -1.86 -0.48
CA SER A 224 -0.34 -1.90 -1.71
C SER A 224 -1.13 -2.42 -2.91
N SER A 225 -1.90 -3.50 -2.75
CA SER A 225 -2.72 -4.06 -3.82
C SER A 225 -3.86 -3.13 -4.23
N PHE A 226 -4.48 -2.42 -3.27
CA PHE A 226 -5.49 -1.41 -3.55
C PHE A 226 -4.90 -0.25 -4.34
N LEU A 227 -3.80 0.35 -3.88
CA LEU A 227 -3.14 1.47 -4.54
C LEU A 227 -2.68 1.09 -5.95
N PHE A 228 -2.09 -0.10 -6.11
CA PHE A 228 -1.62 -0.59 -7.40
C PHE A 228 -2.78 -0.82 -8.38
N SER A 229 -3.84 -1.50 -7.94
CA SER A 229 -5.03 -1.74 -8.77
C SER A 229 -5.70 -0.44 -9.20
N ARG A 230 -5.83 0.51 -8.28
CA ARG A 230 -6.40 1.84 -8.53
C ARG A 230 -5.53 2.64 -9.49
N THR A 231 -4.22 2.57 -9.38
CA THR A 231 -3.31 3.23 -10.32
C THR A 231 -3.48 2.67 -11.74
N ILE A 232 -3.53 1.35 -11.90
CA ILE A 232 -3.74 0.72 -13.22
C ILE A 232 -5.09 1.12 -13.83
N LEU A 233 -6.16 1.04 -13.04
CA LEU A 233 -7.51 1.41 -13.48
C LEU A 233 -7.59 2.90 -13.86
N ALA A 234 -6.92 3.78 -13.11
CA ALA A 234 -6.85 5.21 -13.43
C ALA A 234 -6.14 5.46 -14.76
N VAL A 235 -5.05 4.73 -15.04
CA VAL A 235 -4.32 4.82 -16.32
C VAL A 235 -5.18 4.31 -17.47
N ILE A 236 -5.83 3.14 -17.32
CA ILE A 236 -6.73 2.59 -18.35
C ILE A 236 -7.88 3.58 -18.63
N ASN A 237 -8.50 4.12 -17.59
CA ASN A 237 -9.58 5.10 -17.71
C ASN A 237 -9.09 6.36 -18.44
N SER A 238 -7.97 6.93 -18.00
CA SER A 238 -7.38 8.13 -18.62
C SER A 238 -7.07 7.89 -20.10
N VAL A 239 -6.52 6.73 -20.47
CA VAL A 239 -6.22 6.40 -21.87
C VAL A 239 -7.51 6.24 -22.68
N CYS A 240 -8.48 5.43 -22.21
CA CYS A 240 -9.76 5.24 -22.90
C CYS A 240 -10.52 6.55 -23.09
N MET A 241 -10.58 7.37 -22.04
CA MET A 241 -11.23 8.68 -22.07
C MET A 241 -10.51 9.64 -23.04
N SER A 242 -9.18 9.66 -23.03
CA SER A 242 -8.40 10.50 -23.94
C SER A 242 -8.66 10.16 -25.41
N ILE A 243 -8.67 8.87 -25.75
CA ILE A 243 -8.94 8.39 -27.11
C ILE A 243 -10.35 8.82 -27.54
N PHE A 244 -11.35 8.64 -26.66
CA PHE A 244 -12.73 9.03 -26.96
C PHE A 244 -12.88 10.54 -27.19
N MET A 245 -12.30 11.36 -26.32
CA MET A 245 -12.34 12.81 -26.45
C MET A 245 -11.64 13.32 -27.71
N VAL A 246 -10.51 12.70 -28.09
CA VAL A 246 -9.81 13.03 -29.35
C VAL A 246 -10.70 12.72 -30.55
N ILE A 247 -11.39 11.56 -30.56
CA ILE A 247 -12.32 11.19 -31.64
C ILE A 247 -13.48 12.19 -31.73
N MET A 248 -14.03 12.60 -30.59
CA MET A 248 -15.13 13.56 -30.50
C MET A 248 -14.68 15.03 -30.65
N HIS A 249 -13.38 15.26 -30.90
CA HIS A 249 -12.77 16.58 -31.04
C HIS A 249 -13.07 17.52 -29.86
N VAL A 250 -13.12 16.98 -28.64
CA VAL A 250 -13.31 17.76 -27.42
C VAL A 250 -11.98 18.44 -27.07
N PRO A 251 -11.95 19.77 -26.85
CA PRO A 251 -10.73 20.47 -26.45
C PRO A 251 -10.27 20.01 -25.07
N TYR A 252 -8.98 20.22 -24.77
CA TYR A 252 -8.40 19.91 -23.46
C TYR A 252 -8.52 18.43 -23.05
N TRP A 253 -8.57 17.54 -24.04
CA TRP A 253 -8.77 16.09 -23.83
C TRP A 253 -7.74 15.47 -22.88
N LEU A 254 -6.48 15.94 -22.88
CA LEU A 254 -5.42 15.33 -22.07
C LEU A 254 -5.61 15.60 -20.57
N PRO A 255 -5.66 16.87 -20.09
CA PRO A 255 -5.90 17.14 -18.68
C PRO A 255 -7.27 16.66 -18.21
N LEU A 256 -8.32 16.76 -19.06
CA LEU A 256 -9.65 16.28 -18.70
C LEU A 256 -9.70 14.75 -18.54
N ALA A 257 -9.03 13.99 -19.41
CA ALA A 257 -8.99 12.54 -19.31
C ALA A 257 -8.17 12.07 -18.10
N ILE A 258 -7.01 12.70 -17.83
CA ILE A 258 -6.20 12.42 -16.64
C ILE A 258 -6.98 12.75 -15.37
N PHE A 259 -7.64 13.91 -15.33
CA PHE A 259 -8.50 14.29 -14.21
C PHE A 259 -9.63 13.29 -13.98
N CYS A 260 -10.35 12.92 -15.05
CA CYS A 260 -11.43 11.95 -14.97
C CYS A 260 -10.95 10.60 -14.44
N GLY A 261 -9.86 10.05 -14.98
CA GLY A 261 -9.31 8.77 -14.56
C GLY A 261 -8.81 8.76 -13.12
N LEU A 262 -8.10 9.82 -12.68
CA LEU A 262 -7.61 9.94 -11.31
C LEU A 262 -8.76 10.12 -10.31
N VAL A 263 -9.67 11.06 -10.55
CA VAL A 263 -10.76 11.36 -9.62
C VAL A 263 -11.75 10.21 -9.55
N SER A 264 -12.11 9.61 -10.68
CA SER A 264 -13.00 8.44 -10.73
C SER A 264 -12.46 7.28 -9.90
N GLN A 265 -11.14 7.09 -9.89
CA GLN A 265 -10.54 5.93 -9.30
C GLN A 265 -10.12 6.12 -7.84
N PHE A 266 -9.72 7.33 -7.46
CA PHE A 266 -9.21 7.62 -6.13
C PHE A 266 -10.23 8.27 -5.19
N VAL A 267 -11.35 8.79 -5.70
CA VAL A 267 -12.46 9.30 -4.87
C VAL A 267 -13.57 8.24 -4.80
N PRO A 268 -13.75 7.55 -3.66
CA PRO A 268 -14.79 6.53 -3.52
C PRO A 268 -16.20 7.13 -3.71
N THR A 269 -17.12 6.30 -4.22
CA THR A 269 -18.58 6.53 -4.39
C THR A 269 -19.01 7.70 -5.28
N ILE A 270 -18.33 8.84 -5.20
CA ILE A 270 -18.68 10.09 -5.89
C ILE A 270 -17.70 10.39 -7.04
N GLY A 271 -16.53 9.75 -7.06
CA GLY A 271 -15.44 10.04 -7.98
C GLY A 271 -15.83 10.03 -9.45
N THR A 272 -16.58 9.04 -9.93
CA THR A 272 -17.02 8.98 -11.34
C THR A 272 -17.89 10.18 -11.71
N TYR A 273 -18.75 10.65 -10.80
CA TYR A 273 -19.64 11.77 -11.06
C TYR A 273 -18.86 13.09 -11.12
N ILE A 274 -17.95 13.33 -10.16
CA ILE A 274 -17.12 14.55 -10.16
C ILE A 274 -16.11 14.50 -11.32
N GLY A 275 -15.45 13.36 -11.50
CA GLY A 275 -14.46 13.12 -12.55
C GLY A 275 -15.04 13.25 -13.95
N GLY A 276 -16.29 12.79 -14.15
CA GLY A 276 -17.02 12.90 -15.41
C GLY A 276 -17.67 14.26 -15.66
N ALA A 277 -18.00 15.02 -14.60
CA ALA A 277 -18.70 16.30 -14.73
C ALA A 277 -17.90 17.31 -15.56
N LEU A 278 -16.60 17.49 -15.27
CA LEU A 278 -15.73 18.42 -15.99
C LEU A 278 -15.61 18.09 -17.49
N PRO A 279 -15.27 16.86 -17.90
CA PRO A 279 -15.37 16.37 -19.27
C PRO A 279 -16.67 16.72 -20.00
N ILE A 280 -17.81 16.40 -19.38
CA ILE A 280 -19.14 16.62 -19.97
C ILE A 280 -19.40 18.12 -20.15
N LEU A 281 -19.01 18.91 -19.15
CA LEU A 281 -19.18 20.36 -19.13
C LEU A 281 -18.39 21.04 -20.26
N PHE A 282 -17.11 20.70 -20.42
CA PHE A 282 -16.28 21.23 -21.50
C PHE A 282 -16.73 20.73 -22.89
N ALA A 283 -17.17 19.48 -22.99
CA ALA A 283 -17.75 18.95 -24.23
C ALA A 283 -19.03 19.69 -24.64
N TRP A 284 -19.85 20.10 -23.67
CA TRP A 284 -21.07 20.85 -23.92
C TRP A 284 -20.80 22.25 -24.46
N GLY A 285 -19.94 23.04 -23.81
CA GLY A 285 -19.69 24.41 -24.25
C GLY A 285 -18.84 24.53 -25.52
N SER A 286 -18.05 23.50 -25.86
CA SER A 286 -17.26 23.52 -27.10
C SER A 286 -18.04 23.01 -28.31
N ASN A 287 -18.70 21.86 -28.18
CA ASN A 287 -19.22 21.11 -29.34
C ASN A 287 -20.74 20.87 -29.24
N GLY A 288 -21.42 21.47 -28.25
CA GLY A 288 -22.87 21.40 -28.07
C GLY A 288 -23.37 20.18 -27.30
N LEU A 289 -24.69 20.12 -27.09
CA LEU A 289 -25.34 19.11 -26.25
C LEU A 289 -25.15 17.67 -26.74
N MET A 290 -25.07 17.46 -28.05
CA MET A 290 -24.95 16.11 -28.63
C MET A 290 -23.60 15.46 -28.29
N VAL A 291 -22.51 16.23 -28.30
CA VAL A 291 -21.19 15.73 -27.93
C VAL A 291 -21.10 15.51 -26.43
N ALA A 292 -21.66 16.40 -25.62
CA ALA A 292 -21.76 16.21 -24.17
C ALA A 292 -22.54 14.93 -23.79
N LEU A 293 -23.67 14.68 -24.46
CA LEU A 293 -24.45 13.46 -24.26
C LEU A 293 -23.66 12.21 -24.68
N SER A 294 -22.89 12.30 -25.76
CA SER A 294 -22.01 11.21 -26.19
C SER A 294 -20.92 10.90 -25.16
N VAL A 295 -20.31 11.93 -24.55
CA VAL A 295 -19.34 11.79 -23.44
C VAL A 295 -19.99 11.17 -22.21
N LEU A 296 -21.20 11.61 -21.85
CA LEU A 296 -21.96 11.01 -20.74
C LEU A 296 -22.22 9.52 -20.99
N ILE A 297 -22.72 9.16 -22.18
CA ILE A 297 -23.00 7.77 -22.56
C ILE A 297 -21.70 6.95 -22.50
N PHE A 298 -20.60 7.49 -23.02
CA PHE A 298 -19.29 6.83 -22.94
C PHE A 298 -18.85 6.57 -21.50
N ILE A 299 -18.95 7.56 -20.60
CA ILE A 299 -18.61 7.40 -19.18
C ILE A 299 -19.47 6.30 -18.54
N VAL A 300 -20.78 6.29 -18.81
CA VAL A 300 -21.69 5.27 -18.28
C VAL A 300 -21.32 3.88 -18.79
N VAL A 301 -21.09 3.73 -20.09
CA VAL A 301 -20.68 2.44 -20.70
C VAL A 301 -19.33 1.99 -20.17
N TYR A 302 -18.35 2.90 -20.13
CA TYR A 302 -17.02 2.62 -19.59
C TYR A 302 -17.09 2.18 -18.13
N GLN A 303 -17.92 2.83 -17.30
CA GLN A 303 -18.10 2.43 -15.90
C GLN A 303 -18.67 1.01 -15.78
N GLN A 304 -19.57 0.60 -16.67
CA GLN A 304 -20.06 -0.80 -16.69
C GLN A 304 -18.96 -1.77 -17.10
N ILE A 305 -18.17 -1.44 -18.13
CA ILE A 305 -17.02 -2.24 -18.57
C ILE A 305 -16.00 -2.36 -17.43
N GLU A 306 -15.72 -1.26 -16.74
CA GLU A 306 -14.82 -1.25 -15.61
C GLU A 306 -15.33 -2.17 -14.51
N ASN A 307 -16.59 -2.00 -14.08
CA ASN A 307 -17.18 -2.79 -13.00
C ASN A 307 -17.28 -4.29 -13.33
N LEU A 308 -17.52 -4.65 -14.59
CA LEU A 308 -17.76 -6.04 -15.01
C LEU A 308 -16.49 -6.76 -15.47
N ILE A 309 -15.52 -6.06 -16.04
CA ILE A 309 -14.33 -6.65 -16.69
C ILE A 309 -13.05 -6.23 -15.99
N PHE A 310 -12.78 -4.92 -15.91
CA PHE A 310 -11.48 -4.45 -15.40
C PHE A 310 -11.33 -4.63 -13.89
N LEU A 311 -12.38 -4.35 -13.13
CA LEU A 311 -12.37 -4.48 -11.68
C LEU A 311 -12.06 -5.93 -11.24
N PRO A 312 -12.76 -6.98 -11.73
CA PRO A 312 -12.40 -8.35 -11.37
C PRO A 312 -11.06 -8.82 -11.95
N ALA A 313 -10.63 -8.30 -13.11
CA ALA A 313 -9.35 -8.67 -13.73
C ALA A 313 -8.14 -8.09 -12.99
N VAL A 314 -8.22 -6.81 -12.57
CA VAL A 314 -7.11 -6.08 -11.93
C VAL A 314 -7.14 -6.24 -10.42
N SER A 315 -8.32 -6.15 -9.82
CA SER A 315 -8.53 -6.27 -8.38
C SER A 315 -9.15 -7.63 -8.07
N GLN A 316 -8.31 -8.66 -7.96
CA GLN A 316 -8.77 -9.96 -7.46
C GLN A 316 -9.34 -9.78 -6.04
N ARG A 317 -10.68 -9.84 -5.95
CA ARG A 317 -11.53 -9.69 -4.75
C ARG A 317 -10.77 -9.75 -3.43
N THR A 318 -10.44 -8.58 -2.89
CA THR A 318 -9.83 -8.47 -1.55
C THR A 318 -10.36 -7.21 -0.87
N MET A 319 -11.58 -7.32 -0.32
CA MET A 319 -12.04 -6.65 0.90
C MET A 319 -13.55 -6.92 1.01
N ASP A 320 -13.91 -7.99 1.72
CA ASP A 320 -15.27 -8.17 2.22
C ASP A 320 -15.50 -7.21 3.38
N LEU A 321 -15.54 -5.90 3.07
CA LEU A 321 -15.99 -4.88 4.00
C LEU A 321 -17.49 -4.72 3.90
N ASN A 322 -18.14 -4.62 5.06
CA ASN A 322 -19.51 -4.13 5.10
C ASN A 322 -19.56 -2.72 4.46
N PRO A 323 -20.42 -2.47 3.46
CA PRO A 323 -20.54 -1.17 2.81
C PRO A 323 -20.76 0.00 3.78
N ALA A 324 -21.45 -0.25 4.90
CA ALA A 324 -21.66 0.76 5.94
C ALA A 324 -20.33 1.13 6.63
N ILE A 325 -19.48 0.15 6.93
CA ILE A 325 -18.16 0.39 7.55
C ILE A 325 -17.26 1.16 6.57
N ALA A 326 -17.28 0.78 5.30
CA ALA A 326 -16.54 1.47 4.24
C ALA A 326 -16.95 2.95 4.13
N PHE A 327 -18.25 3.23 4.06
CA PHE A 327 -18.78 4.59 3.97
C PHE A 327 -18.46 5.43 5.22
N LEU A 328 -18.70 4.89 6.41
CA LEU A 328 -18.38 5.60 7.66
C LEU A 328 -16.88 5.87 7.79
N SER A 329 -16.04 4.93 7.37
CA SER A 329 -14.59 5.13 7.39
C SER A 329 -14.16 6.27 6.48
N VAL A 330 -14.79 6.42 5.30
CA VAL A 330 -14.51 7.55 4.38
C VAL A 330 -14.89 8.88 5.04
N LEU A 331 -16.03 8.96 5.71
CA LEU A 331 -16.47 10.17 6.40
C LEU A 331 -15.56 10.52 7.58
N VAL A 332 -15.21 9.53 8.41
CA VAL A 332 -14.39 9.74 9.61
C VAL A 332 -12.95 10.08 9.22
N LEU A 333 -12.28 9.28 8.39
CA LEU A 333 -10.91 9.58 7.99
C LEU A 333 -10.84 10.81 7.08
N GLY A 334 -11.84 11.01 6.22
CA GLY A 334 -11.94 12.20 5.38
C GLY A 334 -12.09 13.50 6.17
N SER A 335 -12.84 13.48 7.28
CA SER A 335 -12.97 14.67 8.15
C SER A 335 -11.72 14.94 9.00
N VAL A 336 -11.01 13.90 9.43
CA VAL A 336 -9.81 14.04 10.28
C VAL A 336 -8.56 14.37 9.47
N PHE A 337 -8.35 13.72 8.33
CA PHE A 337 -7.12 13.81 7.53
C PHE A 337 -7.35 14.42 6.14
N GLY A 338 -8.54 14.98 5.89
CA GLY A 338 -8.89 15.60 4.61
C GLY A 338 -8.97 14.61 3.45
N ALA A 339 -8.65 15.07 2.24
CA ALA A 339 -8.69 14.27 1.02
C ALA A 339 -7.82 13.00 1.10
N LEU A 340 -6.65 13.08 1.75
CA LEU A 340 -5.77 11.93 1.96
C LEU A 340 -6.41 10.87 2.86
N GLY A 341 -7.13 11.28 3.91
CA GLY A 341 -7.88 10.36 4.76
C GLY A 341 -9.02 9.67 4.06
N ALA A 342 -9.80 10.42 3.28
CA ALA A 342 -10.91 9.87 2.50
C ALA A 342 -10.43 8.85 1.46
N PHE A 343 -9.30 9.14 0.80
CA PHE A 343 -8.66 8.27 -0.18
C PHE A 343 -8.26 6.91 0.42
N LEU A 344 -7.74 6.90 1.65
CA LEU A 344 -7.18 5.70 2.27
C LEU A 344 -8.14 5.00 3.23
N ALA A 345 -9.31 5.58 3.42
CA ALA A 345 -10.32 5.06 4.32
C ALA A 345 -10.62 3.58 4.09
N LEU A 346 -10.69 3.16 2.82
CA LEU A 346 -10.96 1.77 2.46
C LEU A 346 -9.83 0.83 2.96
N PRO A 347 -8.58 0.91 2.47
CA PRO A 347 -7.50 0.05 2.98
C PRO A 347 -7.25 0.15 4.48
N ILE A 348 -7.37 1.35 5.06
CA ILE A 348 -7.17 1.55 6.50
C ILE A 348 -8.28 0.85 7.29
N ALA A 349 -9.54 0.98 6.87
CA ALA A 349 -10.66 0.31 7.52
C ALA A 349 -10.53 -1.21 7.47
N ALA A 350 -10.05 -1.77 6.36
CA ALA A 350 -9.78 -3.20 6.28
C ALA A 350 -8.59 -3.65 7.13
N SER A 351 -7.54 -2.84 7.19
CA SER A 351 -6.42 -3.07 8.10
C SER A 351 -6.91 -3.11 9.55
N PHE A 352 -7.79 -2.16 9.94
CA PHE A 352 -8.45 -2.18 11.25
C PHE A 352 -9.31 -3.42 11.43
N GLN A 353 -10.13 -3.81 10.45
CA GLN A 353 -10.96 -5.02 10.53
C GLN A 353 -10.10 -6.27 10.76
N VAL A 354 -8.94 -6.38 10.10
CA VAL A 354 -7.99 -7.49 10.30
C VAL A 354 -7.39 -7.46 11.70
N ILE A 355 -7.01 -6.28 12.19
CA ILE A 355 -6.55 -6.10 13.57
C ILE A 355 -7.63 -6.59 14.54
N PHE A 356 -8.86 -6.09 14.42
CA PHE A 356 -9.97 -6.51 15.27
C PHE A 356 -10.24 -8.01 15.18
N LYS A 357 -10.23 -8.60 13.97
CA LYS A 357 -10.42 -10.05 13.76
C LYS A 357 -9.29 -10.88 14.38
N THR A 358 -8.06 -10.38 14.39
CA THR A 358 -6.87 -11.07 14.93
C THR A 358 -6.80 -11.01 16.46
N TYR A 359 -7.31 -9.92 17.06
CA TYR A 359 -7.27 -9.70 18.51
C TYR A 359 -8.56 -10.10 19.23
N THR A 360 -9.70 -10.22 18.54
CA THR A 360 -10.99 -10.60 19.14
C THR A 360 -11.24 -12.10 18.98
N LYS A 361 -11.57 -12.81 20.06
CA LYS A 361 -12.09 -14.18 19.98
C LYS A 361 -13.48 -14.16 19.35
N ARG A 362 -13.65 -14.79 18.19
CA ARG A 362 -15.00 -15.16 17.69
C ARG A 362 -15.46 -16.41 18.43
N TYR A 363 -16.66 -16.35 18.98
CA TYR A 363 -17.37 -17.51 19.50
C TYR A 363 -18.19 -18.11 18.36
N GLU A 364 -18.30 -19.45 18.28
CA GLU A 364 -19.19 -20.10 17.31
C GLU A 364 -20.61 -19.59 17.52
N LEU A 365 -21.22 -19.08 16.46
CA LEU A 365 -22.62 -18.67 16.49
C LEU A 365 -23.48 -19.94 16.55
N ILE A 366 -24.43 -19.96 17.48
CA ILE A 366 -25.48 -20.98 17.51
C ILE A 366 -26.39 -20.71 16.31
N ASP A 367 -26.44 -21.64 15.35
CA ASP A 367 -27.37 -21.58 14.22
C ASP A 367 -28.81 -21.69 14.74
N SER A 368 -29.44 -20.54 14.95
CA SER A 368 -30.85 -20.45 15.31
C SER A 368 -31.68 -20.11 14.07
N PRO A 369 -32.76 -20.85 13.79
CA PRO A 369 -33.69 -20.51 12.70
C PRO A 369 -34.37 -19.14 12.91
N LEU A 370 -34.26 -18.54 14.11
CA LEU A 370 -34.73 -17.17 14.40
C LEU A 370 -33.75 -16.08 13.94
N MET A 371 -32.51 -16.43 13.58
CA MET A 371 -31.51 -15.51 13.03
C MET A 371 -31.54 -15.45 11.50
N GLN A 372 -32.34 -16.29 10.86
CA GLN A 372 -32.47 -16.32 9.40
C GLN A 372 -33.76 -15.60 8.99
N ASP A 373 -33.64 -14.64 8.07
CA ASP A 373 -34.82 -14.03 7.47
C ASP A 373 -35.67 -15.09 6.73
N PRO A 374 -37.00 -15.01 6.78
CA PRO A 374 -37.88 -15.94 6.08
C PRO A 374 -37.58 -15.90 4.57
N LYS A 375 -37.15 -17.04 4.01
CA LYS A 375 -36.88 -17.16 2.58
C LYS A 375 -38.17 -16.91 1.78
N PRO A 376 -38.19 -15.98 0.82
CA PRO A 376 -39.39 -15.68 0.06
C PRO A 376 -39.79 -16.89 -0.80
N VAL A 377 -41.05 -17.32 -0.70
CA VAL A 377 -41.61 -18.50 -1.38
C VAL A 377 -41.61 -18.33 -2.91
N LYS A 378 -41.60 -17.09 -3.42
CA LYS A 378 -41.44 -16.77 -4.84
C LYS A 378 -40.37 -15.71 -5.03
N LYS A 379 -39.39 -15.99 -5.88
CA LYS A 379 -38.40 -15.00 -6.33
C LYS A 379 -39.10 -13.95 -7.19
N SER A 380 -38.84 -12.67 -6.92
CA SER A 380 -39.33 -11.58 -7.77
C SER A 380 -38.76 -11.72 -9.19
N LYS A 381 -39.52 -11.30 -10.22
CA LYS A 381 -39.05 -11.31 -11.63
C LYS A 381 -37.74 -10.51 -11.81
N VAL A 382 -37.52 -9.48 -10.99
CA VAL A 382 -36.28 -8.70 -10.98
C VAL A 382 -35.10 -9.53 -10.45
N VAL A 383 -35.33 -10.33 -9.40
CA VAL A 383 -34.32 -11.23 -8.82
C VAL A 383 -34.00 -12.38 -9.79
N ALA A 384 -35.02 -12.95 -10.44
CA ALA A 384 -34.84 -13.98 -11.45
C ALA A 384 -34.08 -13.46 -12.69
N GLY A 385 -34.36 -12.22 -13.13
CA GLY A 385 -33.64 -11.58 -14.23
C GLY A 385 -32.17 -11.29 -13.87
N ALA A 386 -31.91 -10.84 -12.64
CA ALA A 386 -30.54 -10.63 -12.15
C ALA A 386 -29.75 -11.95 -12.02
N GLU A 387 -30.38 -13.03 -11.54
CA GLU A 387 -29.76 -14.37 -11.49
C GLU A 387 -29.45 -14.89 -12.90
N ALA A 388 -30.38 -14.76 -13.85
CA ALA A 388 -30.16 -15.18 -15.22
C ALA A 388 -29.03 -14.39 -15.91
N PHE A 389 -28.93 -13.08 -15.69
CA PHE A 389 -27.82 -12.26 -16.18
C PHE A 389 -26.49 -12.66 -15.54
N ASN A 390 -26.49 -12.94 -14.23
CA ASN A 390 -25.29 -13.40 -13.54
C ASN A 390 -24.80 -14.76 -14.09
N GLU A 391 -25.71 -15.70 -14.31
CA GLU A 391 -25.39 -17.03 -14.83
C GLU A 391 -24.94 -17.01 -16.30
N HIS A 392 -25.58 -16.18 -17.15
CA HIS A 392 -25.33 -16.19 -18.59
C HIS A 392 -24.27 -15.17 -19.06
N VAL A 393 -23.99 -14.11 -18.28
CA VAL A 393 -23.06 -13.04 -18.69
C VAL A 393 -21.88 -12.93 -17.74
N ILE A 394 -22.13 -12.90 -16.41
CA ILE A 394 -21.06 -12.64 -15.43
C ILE A 394 -20.20 -13.89 -15.21
N GLN A 395 -20.80 -15.07 -15.02
CA GLN A 395 -20.06 -16.31 -14.78
C GLN A 395 -19.19 -16.75 -15.97
N PRO A 396 -19.64 -16.72 -17.23
CA PRO A 396 -18.82 -17.17 -18.35
C PRO A 396 -17.60 -16.25 -18.56
N VAL A 397 -17.79 -14.94 -18.43
CA VAL A 397 -16.69 -13.95 -18.52
C VAL A 397 -15.68 -14.16 -17.40
N ALA A 398 -16.14 -14.41 -16.16
CA ALA A 398 -15.26 -14.71 -15.03
C ALA A 398 -14.45 -16.02 -15.21
N HIS A 399 -15.05 -17.06 -15.81
CA HIS A 399 -14.39 -18.37 -16.01
C HIS A 399 -13.39 -18.38 -17.18
N HIS A 400 -13.54 -17.49 -18.18
CA HIS A 400 -12.65 -17.43 -19.35
C HIS A 400 -11.43 -16.51 -19.19
N ILE A 401 -11.24 -15.88 -18.02
CA ILE A 401 -10.04 -15.09 -17.74
C ILE A 401 -8.85 -16.06 -17.64
N PRO A 402 -7.82 -15.96 -18.51
CA PRO A 402 -6.72 -16.91 -18.54
C PRO A 402 -5.93 -16.87 -17.22
N ARG A 403 -5.53 -18.05 -16.71
CA ARG A 403 -4.67 -18.24 -15.52
C ARG A 403 -3.33 -17.49 -15.56
N ALA A 404 -2.95 -16.91 -16.69
CA ALA A 404 -1.77 -16.05 -16.82
C ALA A 404 -2.03 -14.59 -16.39
N ALA A 405 -3.29 -14.12 -16.42
CA ALA A 405 -3.69 -12.81 -15.90
C ALA A 405 -3.88 -12.82 -14.38
N SER A 406 -4.03 -13.99 -13.77
CA SER A 406 -3.84 -14.16 -12.32
C SER A 406 -2.34 -14.12 -12.02
N GLY A 407 -1.84 -12.94 -11.67
CA GLY A 407 -0.46 -12.78 -11.21
C GLY A 407 -0.12 -13.78 -10.11
N SER A 408 1.17 -14.11 -9.98
CA SER A 408 1.71 -15.06 -8.99
C SER A 408 1.35 -14.73 -7.52
N SER A 409 0.76 -13.57 -7.22
CA SER A 409 0.15 -13.20 -5.93
C SER A 409 -1.21 -13.85 -5.65
N ALA A 410 -1.87 -14.42 -6.66
CA ALA A 410 -3.17 -15.11 -6.53
C ALA A 410 -3.13 -16.40 -5.66
N ARG A 411 -1.95 -16.78 -5.14
CA ARG A 411 -1.77 -18.04 -4.40
C ARG A 411 -1.75 -17.91 -2.89
N ILE A 412 -2.04 -16.74 -2.32
CA ILE A 412 -2.27 -16.63 -0.87
C ILE A 412 -3.46 -15.70 -0.65
N LYS A 413 -4.67 -16.24 -0.89
CA LYS A 413 -5.75 -15.83 -0.01
C LYS A 413 -5.36 -16.43 1.32
N VAL A 414 -5.03 -15.60 2.32
CA VAL A 414 -5.26 -16.05 3.69
C VAL A 414 -6.77 -16.09 3.84
N GLY A 415 -7.38 -17.12 3.24
CA GLY A 415 -8.79 -17.36 3.34
C GLY A 415 -9.10 -17.56 4.82
N ASP A 416 -10.33 -17.26 5.22
CA ASP A 416 -10.76 -17.47 6.60
C ASP A 416 -10.33 -18.85 7.12
N GLN A 417 -10.28 -19.88 6.26
CA GLN A 417 -9.72 -21.20 6.56
C GLN A 417 -8.20 -21.25 6.84
N GLU A 418 -7.33 -20.61 6.05
CA GLU A 418 -5.88 -20.63 6.31
C GLU A 418 -5.51 -19.74 7.51
N LEU A 419 -6.27 -18.65 7.72
CA LEU A 419 -6.21 -17.81 8.92
C LEU A 419 -6.70 -18.58 10.15
N ASP A 420 -7.78 -19.36 10.01
CA ASP A 420 -8.29 -20.24 11.05
C ASP A 420 -7.36 -21.44 11.30
N GLU A 421 -6.69 -21.99 10.29
CA GLU A 421 -5.68 -23.05 10.45
C GLU A 421 -4.41 -22.52 11.13
N LEU A 422 -3.90 -21.35 10.71
CA LEU A 422 -2.77 -20.69 11.38
C LEU A 422 -3.13 -20.28 12.81
N ARG A 423 -4.37 -19.82 13.03
CA ARG A 423 -4.93 -19.52 14.36
C ARG A 423 -5.02 -20.78 15.20
N ASP A 424 -5.58 -21.86 14.67
CA ASP A 424 -5.73 -23.12 15.38
C ASP A 424 -4.34 -23.69 15.69
N GLN A 425 -3.36 -23.64 14.78
CA GLN A 425 -1.96 -23.98 15.10
C GLN A 425 -1.34 -23.06 16.18
N LEU A 426 -1.70 -21.77 16.20
CA LEU A 426 -1.27 -20.80 17.21
C LEU A 426 -1.89 -21.01 18.59
N TYR A 427 -3.12 -21.55 18.65
CA TYR A 427 -3.88 -21.79 19.88
C TYR A 427 -3.84 -23.25 20.36
N THR A 428 -3.52 -24.21 19.48
CA THR A 428 -3.38 -25.65 19.78
C THR A 428 -1.92 -26.09 19.92
N SER A 429 -0.95 -25.19 19.71
CA SER A 429 0.44 -25.48 20.11
C SER A 429 0.45 -25.75 21.62
N PRO A 430 0.86 -26.94 22.08
CA PRO A 430 0.88 -27.27 23.51
C PRO A 430 1.74 -26.23 24.23
N THR A 431 1.21 -25.72 25.33
CA THR A 431 1.95 -24.85 26.24
C THR A 431 3.09 -25.69 26.84
N SER A 432 4.18 -25.07 27.27
CA SER A 432 5.28 -25.79 27.95
C SER A 432 4.80 -26.68 29.10
N ASP A 433 3.68 -26.31 29.72
CA ASP A 433 3.07 -27.02 30.84
C ASP A 433 2.34 -28.33 30.40
N ASP A 434 1.96 -28.45 29.13
CA ASP A 434 1.31 -29.66 28.58
C ASP A 434 2.34 -30.73 28.17
N LEU A 435 3.59 -30.32 27.89
CA LEU A 435 4.68 -31.21 27.47
C LEU A 435 5.27 -32.04 28.60
N ASP A 436 5.13 -31.60 29.86
CA ASP A 436 5.58 -32.35 31.04
C ASP A 436 4.62 -33.50 31.41
N SER A 437 3.46 -33.61 30.75
CA SER A 437 2.48 -34.68 31.00
C SER A 437 2.39 -35.75 29.90
N SER A 438 3.19 -35.64 28.84
CA SER A 438 3.20 -36.62 27.75
C SER A 438 4.17 -37.75 28.07
N GLU A 439 3.65 -38.97 28.26
CA GLU A 439 4.46 -40.18 28.38
C GLU A 439 5.45 -40.29 27.21
N THR A 440 6.72 -40.47 27.55
CA THR A 440 7.80 -40.70 26.59
C THR A 440 7.52 -41.97 25.78
N ILE A 441 7.00 -41.82 24.56
CA ILE A 441 6.92 -42.92 23.60
C ILE A 441 8.33 -43.22 23.09
N ALA A 442 8.86 -44.37 23.47
CA ALA A 442 10.13 -44.88 22.96
C ALA A 442 10.03 -45.18 21.46
N ILE A 443 10.88 -44.54 20.65
CA ILE A 443 11.04 -44.88 19.23
C ILE A 443 11.72 -46.26 19.15
N PRO A 444 11.11 -47.29 18.53
CA PRO A 444 11.77 -48.57 18.36
C PRO A 444 12.98 -48.41 17.43
N LYS A 445 14.15 -48.91 17.88
CA LYS A 445 15.48 -48.76 17.22
C LYS A 445 15.59 -49.32 15.81
N ASN A 446 14.52 -49.90 15.26
CA ASN A 446 14.55 -50.68 14.03
C ASN A 446 14.09 -49.88 12.80
N VAL A 447 13.69 -48.60 12.99
CA VAL A 447 13.13 -47.77 11.90
C VAL A 447 14.19 -46.89 11.23
N VAL A 448 15.43 -46.86 11.74
CA VAL A 448 16.50 -45.95 11.24
C VAL A 448 17.58 -46.66 10.41
N SER A 449 17.56 -47.99 10.26
CA SER A 449 18.63 -48.73 9.56
C SER A 449 18.40 -49.04 8.07
N SER A 450 17.25 -48.67 7.48
CA SER A 450 16.94 -49.00 6.08
C SER A 450 16.72 -47.74 5.24
N GLY A 451 17.80 -47.06 4.86
CA GLY A 451 17.70 -45.92 3.95
C GLY A 451 18.96 -45.09 3.70
N ALA A 452 20.09 -45.37 4.36
CA ALA A 452 21.34 -44.65 4.13
C ALA A 452 22.20 -45.34 3.06
N LYS A 453 21.90 -45.08 1.77
CA LYS A 453 22.89 -45.22 0.70
C LYS A 453 22.95 -43.94 -0.14
N ARG A 454 24.16 -43.36 -0.17
CA ARG A 454 24.68 -42.27 -1.01
C ARG A 454 24.16 -40.85 -0.74
N ARG A 455 24.91 -40.08 0.06
CA ARG A 455 25.42 -38.75 -0.34
C ARG A 455 26.82 -38.53 0.25
N GLN A 456 27.72 -37.99 -0.57
CA GLN A 456 29.15 -37.75 -0.29
C GLN A 456 29.36 -36.76 0.87
N PRO A 457 30.41 -36.93 1.69
CA PRO A 457 30.84 -35.91 2.64
C PRO A 457 31.64 -34.80 1.94
N LEU A 458 31.36 -33.55 2.32
CA LEU A 458 32.09 -32.36 1.91
C LEU A 458 33.50 -32.38 2.53
N SER A 459 34.48 -32.01 1.69
CA SER A 459 35.91 -32.00 1.98
C SER A 459 36.30 -30.88 2.94
N GLY A 460 36.97 -31.26 4.03
CA GLY A 460 38.27 -30.73 4.48
C GLY A 460 38.47 -29.23 4.70
N SER A 461 38.62 -28.88 5.98
CA SER A 461 39.68 -27.96 6.41
C SER A 461 40.22 -28.47 7.75
N GLY A 462 41.38 -29.17 7.73
CA GLY A 462 42.20 -29.45 8.91
C GLY A 462 42.99 -28.22 9.36
N PRO A 463 43.56 -28.22 10.58
CA PRO A 463 44.86 -28.88 10.82
C PRO A 463 44.81 -29.83 12.03
N GLU A 464 45.37 -31.05 11.93
CA GLU A 464 46.78 -31.42 12.13
C GLU A 464 47.23 -31.30 13.60
N ILE A 465 47.10 -32.40 14.35
CA ILE A 465 47.94 -32.74 15.51
C ILE A 465 48.17 -34.26 15.50
N ALA A 466 49.44 -34.63 15.56
CA ALA A 466 50.01 -35.97 15.49
C ALA A 466 50.19 -36.63 16.88
N ASP A 467 50.74 -37.85 16.82
CA ASP A 467 51.26 -38.75 17.86
C ASP A 467 50.25 -39.53 18.69
N ASP A 468 50.09 -40.86 18.51
CA ASP A 468 51.04 -41.99 18.61
C ASP A 468 51.27 -42.45 20.06
N THR A 469 50.71 -43.62 20.39
CA THR A 469 51.20 -44.57 21.41
C THR A 469 50.37 -45.85 21.40
N SER A 470 50.88 -46.84 20.67
CA SER A 470 51.13 -48.25 21.03
C SER A 470 50.06 -49.18 21.68
N PRO A 471 50.22 -50.52 21.47
CA PRO A 471 49.12 -51.47 21.32
C PRO A 471 49.04 -52.49 22.46
N ASP A 472 47.98 -53.31 22.50
CA ASP A 472 48.12 -54.70 22.97
C ASP A 472 46.97 -55.64 22.54
N THR A 473 47.39 -56.69 21.83
CA THR A 473 47.04 -58.11 22.07
C THR A 473 45.67 -58.67 21.62
N GLN A 474 45.73 -59.41 20.49
CA GLN A 474 44.86 -60.52 20.00
C GLN A 474 44.78 -61.70 21.01
N PRO A 475 43.95 -62.77 20.87
CA PRO A 475 43.49 -63.38 19.61
C PRO A 475 42.03 -63.91 19.51
N ASP A 476 41.67 -64.17 18.24
CA ASP A 476 40.70 -65.10 17.60
C ASP A 476 40.33 -66.41 18.36
N PRO A 477 39.44 -67.34 17.87
CA PRO A 477 38.90 -67.50 16.50
C PRO A 477 37.42 -67.99 16.37
N HIS A 478 37.03 -68.21 15.10
CA HIS A 478 35.99 -69.12 14.53
C HIS A 478 35.02 -68.32 13.62
N GLY A 479 34.86 -68.57 12.33
CA GLY A 479 35.38 -69.59 11.41
C GLY A 479 34.36 -69.79 10.27
N ALA A 480 34.88 -69.89 9.05
CA ALA A 480 34.35 -70.57 7.86
C ALA A 480 32.97 -70.15 7.28
N GLU A 481 32.96 -69.58 6.06
CA GLU A 481 32.61 -70.29 4.79
C GLU A 481 31.08 -70.21 4.54
N ASP A 482 30.50 -70.10 3.35
CA ASP A 482 30.99 -70.31 2.00
C ASP A 482 30.09 -69.56 1.00
N GLU A 483 30.58 -69.53 -0.23
CA GLU A 483 30.14 -68.79 -1.40
C GLU A 483 29.04 -69.48 -2.25
N THR A 484 28.15 -68.65 -2.81
CA THR A 484 27.70 -68.60 -4.22
C THR A 484 26.76 -69.67 -4.85
N GLU A 485 25.98 -69.16 -5.83
CA GLU A 485 25.22 -69.80 -6.92
C GLU A 485 23.78 -70.24 -6.65
N ALA A 486 22.81 -70.20 -7.56
CA ALA A 486 22.55 -69.51 -8.83
C ALA A 486 21.11 -69.90 -9.25
N ARG A 487 20.40 -68.99 -9.92
CA ARG A 487 19.36 -69.19 -10.96
C ARG A 487 18.11 -70.12 -10.73
N ARG A 488 16.96 -69.41 -10.84
CA ARG A 488 15.79 -69.61 -11.73
C ARG A 488 14.75 -70.73 -11.49
N SER A 489 13.50 -70.23 -11.51
CA SER A 489 12.21 -70.80 -11.92
C SER A 489 11.62 -71.96 -11.11
N ASP A 490 10.45 -71.76 -10.48
CA ASP A 490 9.18 -72.16 -11.13
C ASP A 490 7.91 -71.62 -10.44
N LYS A 491 6.82 -71.77 -11.20
CA LYS A 491 5.40 -71.38 -11.09
C LYS A 491 4.57 -71.61 -9.79
N LYS A 492 3.40 -70.92 -9.80
CA LYS A 492 2.06 -71.14 -9.15
C LYS A 492 1.85 -70.48 -7.77
N ALA A 493 1.03 -69.44 -7.63
CA ALA A 493 -0.44 -69.33 -7.74
C ALA A 493 -1.15 -69.47 -6.38
N ASN A 494 -1.67 -68.37 -5.80
CA ASN A 494 -3.12 -68.15 -5.58
C ASN A 494 -3.41 -66.72 -5.04
N GLN A 495 -4.57 -66.18 -5.41
CA GLN A 495 -5.08 -64.80 -5.30
C GLN A 495 -5.69 -64.46 -3.90
N PRO A 496 -6.49 -63.38 -3.73
CA PRO A 496 -6.16 -61.94 -3.73
C PRO A 496 -6.65 -61.24 -2.44
N ASN A 497 -6.16 -60.03 -2.13
CA ASN A 497 -7.04 -59.07 -1.44
C ASN A 497 -6.84 -57.66 -2.00
N ARG A 498 -7.97 -57.08 -2.40
CA ARG A 498 -8.13 -55.73 -2.95
C ARG A 498 -8.19 -54.77 -1.76
N ASP A 499 -7.49 -53.65 -1.86
CA ASP A 499 -7.91 -52.33 -1.33
C ASP A 499 -6.75 -51.34 -1.49
N ASN A 500 -6.68 -50.68 -2.66
CA ASN A 500 -5.91 -49.44 -2.79
C ASN A 500 -6.52 -48.54 -3.88
N PRO A 501 -7.27 -47.48 -3.52
CA PRO A 501 -7.93 -46.59 -4.46
C PRO A 501 -7.03 -45.42 -4.88
N ARG A 502 -5.89 -45.71 -5.53
CA ARG A 502 -4.97 -44.64 -5.98
C ARG A 502 -4.24 -44.88 -7.30
N ASN A 503 -4.82 -45.68 -8.19
CA ASN A 503 -4.17 -46.03 -9.45
C ASN A 503 -4.96 -45.58 -10.69
N ASP A 504 -5.35 -44.30 -10.74
CA ASP A 504 -5.88 -43.65 -11.96
C ASP A 504 -5.68 -42.12 -11.96
N TRP A 505 -4.42 -41.68 -11.83
CA TRP A 505 -4.03 -40.33 -12.23
C TRP A 505 -2.74 -40.40 -13.05
N ARG A 506 -2.89 -40.52 -14.37
CA ARG A 506 -1.88 -40.16 -15.36
C ARG A 506 -2.46 -39.08 -16.26
#